data_AF-D2J8A6-F1
#
_entry.id   AF-D2J8A6-F1
#
_cell.length_a   1.000
_cell.length_b   1.000
_cell.length_c   1.000
_cell.angle_alpha   90.00
_cell.angle_beta   90.00
_cell.angle_gamma   90.00
#
_symmetry.space_group_name_H-M   'P 1'
#
loop_
_entity.id
_entity.type
_entity.pdbx_description
1 polymer ?
#
loop_
_entity_poly.entity_id
_entity_poly.type
_entity_poly.pdbx_seq_one_letter_code
_entity_poly.pdbx_strand_id
1 'polypeptide(L)'
;MKNNSIELITEFSETGEPLRTETFLTRGTIKLVMVYECVSFLSLLKDVPNTNEVQQMIDLVTRIYDEQFTKNQLIDGLPSHKAVPELYQQIVFIASGNQVVDEVKDTVKNDKDINSKTVSSWKEYKGHLNDLIKDMTKEGKDINEVLNLPYAFMMTDLSEEIRKVERKESMLDAFM
;
A
#
# COMPACT_ATOMS: atom_id res chain seq x y z
N MET A 1 -14.76 0.56 -4.85
CA MET A 1 -13.28 0.55 -4.78
C MET A 1 -12.77 0.18 -6.16
N LYS A 2 -11.75 0.87 -6.67
CA LYS A 2 -11.12 0.50 -7.96
C LYS A 2 -10.20 -0.70 -7.70
N ASN A 3 -10.24 -1.71 -8.57
CA ASN A 3 -9.24 -2.78 -8.54
C ASN A 3 -7.93 -2.23 -9.11
N ASN A 4 -6.79 -2.70 -8.60
CA ASN A 4 -5.51 -2.52 -9.27
C ASN A 4 -5.23 -3.72 -10.17
N SER A 5 -4.33 -3.53 -11.11
CA SER A 5 -3.87 -4.58 -12.01
C SER A 5 -2.35 -4.73 -11.99
N ILE A 6 -1.88 -5.94 -12.23
CA ILE A 6 -0.49 -6.25 -12.53
C ILE A 6 -0.44 -7.15 -13.76
N GLU A 7 0.50 -6.87 -14.67
CA GLU A 7 0.72 -7.65 -15.88
C GLU A 7 1.99 -8.49 -15.73
N LEU A 8 1.88 -9.80 -15.91
CA LEU A 8 3.01 -10.73 -15.82
C LEU A 8 3.15 -11.49 -17.13
N ILE A 9 4.39 -11.66 -17.58
CA ILE A 9 4.73 -12.55 -18.68
C ILE A 9 4.64 -13.99 -18.15
N THR A 10 3.81 -14.83 -18.76
CA THR A 10 3.58 -16.21 -18.34
C THR A 10 4.26 -17.24 -19.24
N GLU A 11 4.54 -16.86 -20.49
CA GLU A 11 5.18 -17.74 -21.47
C GLU A 11 6.30 -16.98 -22.18
N PHE A 12 7.44 -17.64 -22.34
CA PHE A 12 8.62 -17.15 -23.04
C PHE A 12 8.94 -18.04 -24.23
N SER A 13 9.48 -17.46 -25.30
CA SER A 13 10.05 -18.22 -26.40
C SER A 13 11.35 -18.90 -25.98
N GLU A 14 11.85 -19.83 -26.81
CA GLU A 14 13.20 -20.42 -26.64
C GLU A 14 14.31 -19.36 -26.64
N THR A 15 14.04 -18.17 -27.23
CA THR A 15 14.95 -17.03 -27.28
C THR A 15 14.78 -16.04 -26.11
N GLY A 16 13.82 -16.28 -25.21
CA GLY A 16 13.55 -15.44 -24.04
C GLY A 16 12.62 -14.24 -24.31
N GLU A 17 11.96 -14.20 -25.46
CA GLU A 17 10.99 -13.16 -25.79
C GLU A 17 9.62 -13.48 -25.17
N PRO A 18 8.88 -12.48 -24.65
CA PRO A 18 7.55 -12.70 -24.08
C PRO A 18 6.57 -13.13 -25.18
N LEU A 19 5.97 -14.32 -25.01
CA LEU A 19 4.95 -14.85 -25.92
C LEU A 19 3.52 -14.57 -25.43
N ARG A 20 3.34 -14.57 -24.10
CA ARG A 20 2.04 -14.35 -23.48
C ARG A 20 2.16 -13.53 -22.21
N THR A 21 1.23 -12.60 -22.06
CA THR A 21 1.07 -11.77 -20.86
C THR A 21 -0.32 -12.00 -20.29
N GLU A 22 -0.41 -12.14 -18.98
CA GLU A 22 -1.67 -12.22 -18.25
C GLU A 22 -1.80 -11.04 -17.29
N THR A 23 -3.03 -10.52 -17.17
CA THR A 23 -3.37 -9.43 -16.27
C THR A 23 -4.11 -9.99 -15.07
N PHE A 24 -3.59 -9.74 -13.88
CA PHE A 24 -4.21 -10.11 -12.61
C PHE A 24 -4.83 -8.88 -11.96
N LEU A 25 -5.93 -9.07 -11.24
CA LEU A 25 -6.67 -7.99 -10.60
C LEU A 25 -6.72 -8.19 -9.08
N THR A 26 -6.58 -7.09 -8.34
CA THR A 26 -6.80 -7.13 -6.89
C THR A 26 -8.29 -7.29 -6.58
N ARG A 27 -8.60 -7.88 -5.42
CA ARG A 27 -9.98 -7.96 -4.93
C ARG A 27 -10.53 -6.56 -4.66
N GLY A 28 -11.80 -6.34 -5.00
CA GLY A 28 -12.48 -5.07 -4.75
C GLY A 28 -12.66 -4.73 -3.27
N THR A 29 -12.57 -5.72 -2.36
CA THR A 29 -12.66 -5.53 -0.91
C THR A 29 -11.36 -5.97 -0.26
N ILE A 30 -10.60 -5.01 0.26
CA ILE A 30 -9.34 -5.28 0.97
C ILE A 30 -9.58 -5.32 2.48
N LYS A 31 -8.98 -6.30 3.15
CA LYS A 31 -9.02 -6.43 4.61
C LYS A 31 -8.07 -5.43 5.27
N LEU A 32 -8.40 -4.94 6.48
CA LEU A 32 -7.53 -4.05 7.25
C LEU A 32 -6.12 -4.64 7.40
N VAL A 33 -6.00 -5.94 7.68
CA VAL A 33 -4.69 -6.61 7.85
C VAL A 33 -3.74 -6.34 6.68
N MET A 34 -4.25 -6.39 5.44
CA MET A 34 -3.43 -6.18 4.26
C MET A 34 -2.97 -4.73 4.15
N VAL A 35 -3.85 -3.77 4.44
CA VAL A 35 -3.50 -2.34 4.46
C VAL A 35 -2.48 -2.05 5.56
N TYR A 36 -2.71 -2.57 6.76
CA TYR A 36 -1.82 -2.42 7.91
C TYR A 36 -0.41 -2.94 7.61
N GLU A 37 -0.29 -4.13 7.02
CA GLU A 37 0.99 -4.70 6.66
C GLU A 37 1.72 -3.88 5.61
N CYS A 38 1.01 -3.39 4.57
CA CYS A 38 1.60 -2.53 3.54
C CYS A 38 2.09 -1.20 4.13
N VAL A 39 1.27 -0.54 4.96
CA VAL A 39 1.65 0.69 5.67
C VAL A 39 2.82 0.44 6.62
N SER A 40 2.81 -0.69 7.32
CA SER A 40 3.91 -1.09 8.21
C SER A 40 5.22 -1.26 7.46
N PHE A 41 5.20 -1.95 6.33
CA PHE A 41 6.37 -2.11 5.46
C PHE A 41 6.88 -0.74 4.98
N LEU A 42 6.00 0.10 4.41
CA LEU A 42 6.37 1.43 3.91
C LEU A 42 6.92 2.35 5.02
N SER A 43 6.40 2.26 6.24
CA SER A 43 6.88 3.04 7.39
C SER A 43 8.32 2.70 7.83
N LEU A 44 8.79 1.51 7.46
CA LEU A 44 10.12 1.01 7.79
C LEU A 44 11.11 1.20 6.65
N LEU A 45 10.60 1.35 5.42
CA LEU A 45 11.41 1.57 4.23
C LEU A 45 12.07 2.96 4.32
N LYS A 46 13.39 3.00 4.15
CA LYS A 46 14.17 4.25 4.31
C LYS A 46 14.58 4.86 2.98
N ASP A 47 14.96 4.03 2.02
CA ASP A 47 15.59 4.46 0.77
C ASP A 47 15.43 3.34 -0.29
N VAL A 48 16.43 3.11 -1.13
CA VAL A 48 16.45 1.99 -2.09
C VAL A 48 16.28 0.64 -1.37
N PRO A 49 15.29 -0.18 -1.76
CA PRO A 49 15.05 -1.48 -1.15
C PRO A 49 16.28 -2.40 -1.27
N ASN A 50 16.70 -2.97 -0.15
CA ASN A 50 17.68 -4.05 -0.13
C ASN A 50 17.04 -5.39 -0.51
N THR A 51 17.86 -6.44 -0.69
CA THR A 51 17.37 -7.77 -1.11
C THR A 51 16.27 -8.33 -0.22
N ASN A 52 16.35 -8.15 1.10
CA ASN A 52 15.31 -8.64 2.02
C ASN A 52 14.01 -7.83 1.86
N GLU A 53 14.12 -6.52 1.72
CA GLU A 53 12.95 -5.66 1.46
C GLU A 53 12.28 -6.01 0.13
N VAL A 54 13.05 -6.30 -0.93
CA VAL A 54 12.49 -6.79 -2.21
C VAL A 54 11.77 -8.13 -2.04
N GLN A 55 12.33 -9.08 -1.28
CA GLN A 55 11.65 -10.35 -0.99
C GLN A 55 10.34 -10.13 -0.22
N GLN A 56 10.32 -9.21 0.75
CA GLN A 56 9.09 -8.84 1.46
C GLN A 56 8.07 -8.20 0.51
N MET A 57 8.52 -7.40 -0.48
CA MET A 57 7.64 -6.82 -1.48
C MET A 57 7.00 -7.89 -2.36
N ILE A 58 7.77 -8.88 -2.82
CA ILE A 58 7.27 -10.04 -3.58
C ILE A 58 6.20 -10.78 -2.76
N ASP A 59 6.47 -11.01 -1.48
CA ASP A 59 5.56 -11.71 -0.56
C ASP A 59 4.26 -10.92 -0.32
N LEU A 60 4.37 -9.61 -0.15
CA LEU A 60 3.21 -8.73 0.00
C LEU A 60 2.37 -8.72 -1.28
N VAL A 61 2.99 -8.49 -2.44
CA VAL A 61 2.30 -8.42 -3.73
C VAL A 61 1.59 -9.73 -4.06
N THR A 62 2.24 -10.88 -3.82
CA THR A 62 1.60 -12.18 -4.01
C THR A 62 0.32 -12.32 -3.19
N ARG A 63 0.31 -11.83 -1.94
CA ARG A 63 -0.86 -11.87 -1.05
C ARG A 63 -1.90 -10.81 -1.37
N ILE A 64 -1.50 -9.62 -1.84
CA ILE A 64 -2.40 -8.57 -2.32
C ILE A 64 -3.29 -9.10 -3.46
N TYR A 65 -2.74 -9.97 -4.30
CA TYR A 65 -3.45 -10.63 -5.40
C TYR A 65 -4.08 -11.97 -5.01
N ASP A 66 -4.29 -12.26 -3.72
CA ASP A 66 -4.93 -13.49 -3.23
C ASP A 66 -4.27 -14.77 -3.81
N GLU A 67 -2.94 -14.79 -3.98
CA GLU A 67 -2.18 -15.94 -4.50
C GLU A 67 -2.61 -16.40 -5.91
N GLN A 68 -3.19 -15.50 -6.72
CA GLN A 68 -3.53 -15.77 -8.13
C GLN A 68 -2.31 -16.19 -8.99
N PHE A 69 -1.10 -15.88 -8.51
CA PHE A 69 0.17 -16.30 -9.07
C PHE A 69 1.14 -16.64 -7.93
N THR A 70 2.19 -17.39 -8.25
CA THR A 70 3.27 -17.74 -7.31
C THR A 70 4.36 -16.66 -7.28
N LYS A 71 5.18 -16.66 -6.22
CA LYS A 71 6.37 -15.79 -6.12
C LYS A 71 7.32 -15.95 -7.31
N ASN A 72 7.52 -17.18 -7.78
CA ASN A 72 8.39 -17.45 -8.93
C ASN A 72 7.79 -16.86 -10.21
N GLN A 73 6.50 -17.01 -10.44
CA GLN A 73 5.82 -16.38 -11.57
C GLN A 73 5.89 -14.85 -11.52
N LEU A 74 5.86 -14.26 -10.32
CA LEU A 74 6.06 -12.82 -10.15
C LEU A 74 7.49 -12.39 -10.48
N ILE A 75 8.50 -13.13 -9.99
CA ILE A 75 9.92 -12.85 -10.23
C ILE A 75 10.27 -12.99 -11.71
N ASP A 76 9.83 -14.06 -12.35
CA ASP A 76 10.14 -14.37 -13.74
C ASP A 76 9.30 -13.51 -14.70
N GLY A 77 8.03 -13.26 -14.34
CA GLY A 77 7.07 -12.56 -15.19
C GLY A 77 7.20 -11.04 -15.19
N LEU A 78 7.90 -10.45 -14.22
CA LEU A 78 8.18 -9.02 -14.19
C LEU A 78 9.52 -8.70 -14.90
N PRO A 79 9.52 -7.82 -15.92
CA PRO A 79 10.76 -7.35 -16.52
C PRO A 79 11.67 -6.69 -15.47
N SER A 80 12.94 -7.09 -15.41
CA SER A 80 13.85 -6.69 -14.33
C SER A 80 14.00 -5.18 -14.14
N HIS A 81 13.93 -4.41 -15.22
CA HIS A 81 14.01 -2.94 -15.20
C HIS A 81 12.76 -2.25 -14.59
N LYS A 82 11.64 -2.97 -14.47
CA LYS A 82 10.38 -2.48 -13.88
C LYS A 82 9.99 -3.20 -12.60
N ALA A 83 10.63 -4.33 -12.27
CA ALA A 83 10.20 -5.19 -11.17
C ALA A 83 10.05 -4.45 -9.83
N VAL A 84 11.11 -3.80 -9.33
CA VAL A 84 11.05 -3.11 -8.03
C VAL A 84 10.05 -1.93 -8.03
N PRO A 85 10.05 -1.03 -9.03
CA PRO A 85 9.03 0.03 -9.13
C PRO A 85 7.60 -0.49 -9.17
N GLU A 86 7.34 -1.57 -9.92
CA GLU A 86 6.02 -2.17 -10.05
C GLU A 86 5.57 -2.71 -8.70
N LEU A 87 6.39 -3.55 -8.05
CA LEU A 87 6.09 -4.09 -6.73
C LEU A 87 5.81 -2.99 -5.70
N TYR A 88 6.59 -1.91 -5.72
CA TYR A 88 6.39 -0.76 -4.84
C TYR A 88 5.02 -0.09 -5.07
N GLN A 89 4.65 0.15 -6.33
CA GLN A 89 3.37 0.77 -6.68
C GLN A 89 2.18 -0.07 -6.23
N GLN A 90 2.27 -1.40 -6.35
CA GLN A 90 1.22 -2.31 -5.88
C GLN A 90 1.00 -2.19 -4.37
N ILE A 91 2.08 -2.10 -3.58
CA ILE A 91 2.02 -1.94 -2.12
C ILE A 91 1.47 -0.55 -1.74
N VAL A 92 1.94 0.52 -2.40
CA VAL A 92 1.45 1.88 -2.16
C VAL A 92 -0.04 2.02 -2.49
N PHE A 93 -0.51 1.39 -3.57
CA PHE A 93 -1.91 1.40 -3.94
C PHE A 93 -2.80 0.81 -2.82
N ILE A 94 -2.39 -0.32 -2.27
CA ILE A 94 -3.12 -0.96 -1.15
C ILE A 94 -3.00 -0.16 0.14
N ALA A 95 -1.79 0.29 0.49
CA ALA A 95 -1.54 1.07 1.71
C ALA A 95 -2.37 2.35 1.74
N SER A 96 -2.41 3.09 0.64
CA SER A 96 -3.18 4.34 0.55
C SER A 96 -4.69 4.14 0.67
N GLY A 97 -5.20 2.91 0.55
CA GLY A 97 -6.62 2.61 0.68
C GLY A 97 -7.49 3.39 -0.32
N ASN A 98 -6.86 3.89 -1.40
CA ASN A 98 -7.42 4.79 -2.42
C ASN A 98 -7.55 6.28 -2.03
N GLN A 99 -6.75 6.81 -1.08
CA GLN A 99 -6.49 8.25 -0.98
C GLN A 99 -5.35 8.65 -1.93
N VAL A 100 -5.78 9.20 -3.08
CA VAL A 100 -5.03 9.99 -4.06
C VAL A 100 -4.08 9.22 -4.99
N VAL A 101 -4.56 8.84 -6.18
CA VAL A 101 -3.70 8.59 -7.34
C VAL A 101 -3.81 9.75 -8.33
N ASP A 102 -3.62 10.98 -7.86
CA ASP A 102 -3.30 12.12 -8.74
C ASP A 102 -2.10 12.93 -8.19
N GLU A 103 -1.93 13.10 -6.88
CA GLU A 103 -0.79 13.83 -6.31
C GLU A 103 0.51 13.00 -6.20
N VAL A 104 0.43 11.67 -6.07
CA VAL A 104 1.63 10.79 -6.02
C VAL A 104 2.33 10.71 -7.40
N LYS A 105 1.60 11.00 -8.49
CA LYS A 105 2.18 11.04 -9.85
C LYS A 105 3.12 12.23 -10.06
N ASP A 106 2.97 13.31 -9.30
CA ASP A 106 3.80 14.50 -9.43
C ASP A 106 4.95 14.54 -8.42
N THR A 107 4.88 13.76 -7.34
CA THR A 107 6.00 13.64 -6.38
C THR A 107 7.16 12.79 -6.90
N VAL A 108 6.91 11.85 -7.83
CA VAL A 108 7.98 11.04 -8.45
C VAL A 108 8.84 11.84 -9.44
N LYS A 109 8.43 13.07 -9.81
CA LYS A 109 9.12 13.87 -10.85
C LYS A 109 10.18 14.82 -10.34
N ASN A 110 10.29 15.09 -9.04
CA ASN A 110 11.22 16.11 -8.52
C ASN A 110 12.13 15.56 -7.41
N ASP A 111 13.23 14.96 -7.84
CA ASP A 111 14.39 14.66 -7.01
C ASP A 111 14.90 15.92 -6.28
N LYS A 112 14.79 15.92 -4.94
CA LYS A 112 15.90 16.22 -3.98
C LYS A 112 15.48 16.37 -2.51
N ASP A 113 14.19 16.40 -2.15
CA ASP A 113 13.75 16.60 -0.75
C ASP A 113 12.69 15.57 -0.23
N ILE A 114 12.59 14.39 -0.86
CA ILE A 114 11.44 13.46 -0.67
C ILE A 114 11.55 12.52 0.55
N ASN A 115 12.76 12.25 1.06
CA ASN A 115 12.96 11.16 2.04
C ASN A 115 12.52 11.47 3.48
N SER A 116 12.23 12.72 3.87
CA SER A 116 11.80 13.02 5.25
C SER A 116 10.29 13.16 5.43
N LYS A 117 9.56 13.62 4.41
CA LYS A 117 8.09 13.87 4.49
C LYS A 117 7.22 12.64 4.22
N THR A 118 7.72 11.66 3.47
CA THR A 118 6.99 10.43 3.13
C THR A 118 7.13 9.34 4.20
N VAL A 119 8.31 9.20 4.79
CA VAL A 119 8.54 8.26 5.89
C VAL A 119 7.85 8.74 7.18
N SER A 120 7.77 10.06 7.41
CA SER A 120 6.98 10.60 8.53
C SER A 120 5.48 10.33 8.33
N SER A 121 4.95 10.51 7.11
CA SER A 121 3.51 10.31 6.85
C SER A 121 3.08 8.84 6.94
N TRP A 122 3.85 7.88 6.43
CA TRP A 122 3.53 6.46 6.59
C TRP A 122 3.62 6.00 8.04
N LYS A 123 4.57 6.55 8.81
CA LYS A 123 4.71 6.26 10.24
C LYS A 123 3.56 6.86 11.06
N GLU A 124 3.13 8.07 10.74
CA GLU A 124 1.96 8.72 11.34
C GLU A 124 0.69 7.94 11.03
N TYR A 125 0.47 7.59 9.76
CA TYR A 125 -0.68 6.80 9.34
C TYR A 125 -0.71 5.42 9.99
N LYS A 126 0.44 4.74 10.12
CA LYS A 126 0.57 3.53 10.93
C LYS A 126 0.15 3.77 12.38
N GLY A 127 0.53 4.91 12.96
CA GLY A 127 0.10 5.34 14.29
C GLY A 127 -1.42 5.39 14.42
N HIS A 128 -2.09 6.07 13.48
CA HIS A 128 -3.55 6.15 13.43
C HIS A 128 -4.21 4.79 13.30
N LEU A 129 -3.71 3.92 12.42
CA LEU A 129 -4.24 2.55 12.30
C LEU A 129 -4.07 1.76 13.60
N ASN A 130 -2.94 1.90 14.30
CA ASN A 130 -2.73 1.24 15.59
C ASN A 130 -3.74 1.73 16.63
N ASP A 131 -4.02 3.02 16.70
CA ASP A 131 -4.94 3.58 17.68
C ASP A 131 -6.38 3.16 17.40
N LEU A 132 -6.79 3.18 16.13
CA LEU A 132 -8.09 2.64 15.70
C LEU A 132 -8.25 1.15 16.06
N ILE A 133 -7.23 0.33 15.78
CA ILE A 133 -7.24 -1.11 16.14
C ILE A 133 -7.37 -1.27 17.66
N LYS A 134 -6.63 -0.50 18.45
CA LYS A 134 -6.72 -0.56 19.92
C LYS A 134 -8.11 -0.19 20.40
N ASP A 135 -8.71 0.86 19.85
CA ASP A 135 -10.01 1.34 20.30
C ASP A 135 -11.11 0.33 20.00
N MET A 136 -11.13 -0.27 18.80
CA MET A 136 -12.03 -1.38 18.48
C MET A 136 -11.80 -2.61 19.37
N THR A 137 -10.55 -2.89 19.76
CA THR A 137 -10.24 -4.01 20.65
C THR A 137 -10.72 -3.75 22.08
N LYS A 138 -10.61 -2.49 22.57
CA LYS A 138 -11.14 -2.08 23.88
C LYS A 138 -12.66 -2.18 23.97
N GLU A 139 -13.37 -2.02 22.85
CA GLU A 139 -14.81 -2.26 22.74
C GLU A 139 -15.20 -3.74 22.86
N GLY A 140 -14.24 -4.64 23.09
CA GLY A 140 -14.46 -6.07 23.35
C GLY A 140 -14.39 -6.97 22.11
N LYS A 141 -13.97 -6.43 20.96
CA LYS A 141 -13.74 -7.23 19.73
C LYS A 141 -12.37 -7.89 19.78
N ASP A 142 -12.26 -9.11 19.26
CA ASP A 142 -10.98 -9.80 19.14
C ASP A 142 -10.11 -9.13 18.06
N ILE A 143 -8.79 -9.07 18.29
CA ILE A 143 -7.86 -8.41 17.35
C ILE A 143 -7.89 -9.06 15.95
N ASN A 144 -8.09 -10.38 15.86
CA ASN A 144 -8.16 -11.04 14.56
C ASN A 144 -9.47 -10.71 13.85
N GLU A 145 -10.56 -10.52 14.58
CA GLU A 145 -11.82 -10.04 14.02
C GLU A 145 -11.65 -8.63 13.46
N VAL A 146 -11.04 -7.73 14.24
CA VAL A 146 -10.75 -6.35 13.83
C VAL A 146 -9.89 -6.31 12.56
N LEU A 147 -8.79 -7.07 12.52
CA LEU A 147 -7.87 -7.12 11.38
C LEU A 147 -8.51 -7.71 10.12
N ASN A 148 -9.53 -8.56 10.25
CA ASN A 148 -10.24 -9.15 9.12
C ASN A 148 -11.36 -8.27 8.57
N LEU A 149 -11.70 -7.15 9.23
CA LEU A 149 -12.72 -6.24 8.74
C LEU A 149 -12.32 -5.60 7.40
N PRO A 150 -13.29 -5.34 6.50
CA PRO A 150 -13.07 -4.53 5.32
C PRO A 150 -12.52 -3.14 5.69
N TYR A 151 -11.39 -2.78 5.08
CA TYR A 151 -10.71 -1.51 5.36
C TYR A 151 -11.60 -0.29 5.07
N ALA A 152 -12.53 -0.40 4.12
CA ALA A 152 -13.49 0.64 3.79
C ALA A 152 -14.36 1.10 4.97
N PHE A 153 -14.64 0.22 5.95
CA PHE A 153 -15.38 0.58 7.16
C PHE A 153 -14.59 1.48 8.10
N MET A 154 -13.26 1.50 7.97
CA MET A 154 -12.38 2.28 8.84
C MET A 154 -12.07 3.65 8.25
N MET A 155 -12.15 3.78 6.92
CA MET A 155 -11.98 5.06 6.25
C MET A 155 -13.06 6.09 6.59
N THR A 156 -14.28 5.66 6.95
CA THR A 156 -15.32 6.59 7.41
C THR A 156 -14.89 7.28 8.70
N ASP A 157 -14.41 6.51 9.67
CA ASP A 157 -14.07 6.99 11.00
C ASP A 157 -12.75 7.77 10.99
N LEU A 158 -11.73 7.24 10.27
CA LEU A 158 -10.45 7.93 10.05
C LEU A 158 -10.64 9.27 9.35
N SER A 159 -11.55 9.37 8.37
CA SER A 159 -11.80 10.65 7.68
C SER A 159 -12.38 11.71 8.62
N GLU A 160 -13.16 11.32 9.62
CA GLU A 160 -13.68 12.24 10.64
C GLU A 160 -12.59 12.66 11.64
N GLU A 161 -11.67 11.77 12.01
CA GLU A 161 -10.52 12.08 12.86
C GLU A 161 -9.49 12.97 12.16
N ILE A 162 -9.14 12.68 10.91
CA ILE A 162 -8.23 13.50 10.09
C ILE A 162 -8.80 14.92 9.92
N ARG A 163 -10.11 15.06 9.64
CA ARG A 163 -10.79 16.37 9.59
C ARG A 163 -10.75 17.13 10.93
N LYS A 164 -10.73 16.45 12.07
CA LYS A 164 -10.58 17.09 13.39
C LYS A 164 -9.16 17.59 13.62
N VAL A 165 -8.14 16.94 13.06
CA VAL A 165 -6.73 17.37 13.15
C VAL A 165 -6.49 18.61 12.28
N GLU A 166 -6.94 18.61 11.02
CA GLU A 166 -6.84 19.80 10.14
C GLU A 166 -7.55 21.04 10.73
N ARG A 167 -8.71 20.85 11.36
CA ARG A 167 -9.43 21.96 12.02
C ARG A 167 -8.70 22.54 13.23
N LYS A 168 -7.81 21.80 13.89
CA LYS A 168 -7.06 22.32 15.05
C LYS A 168 -5.91 23.25 14.63
N GLU A 169 -5.38 23.12 13.42
CA GLU A 169 -4.42 24.08 12.88
C GLU A 169 -5.09 25.39 12.43
N SER A 170 -6.38 25.35 12.11
CA SER A 170 -7.21 26.51 11.73
C SER A 170 -7.85 27.24 12.92
N MET A 171 -7.14 27.43 14.03
CA MET A 171 -7.52 28.42 15.07
C MET A 171 -6.85 29.79 14.88
N LEU A 172 -5.92 29.91 13.94
CA LEU A 172 -5.23 31.16 13.61
C LEU A 172 -6.03 32.06 12.64
N ASP A 173 -7.04 31.52 11.95
CA ASP A 173 -7.92 32.28 11.04
C ASP A 173 -9.13 32.93 11.74
N ALA A 174 -9.33 32.68 13.03
CA ALA A 174 -10.40 33.33 13.82
C ALA A 174 -9.97 34.70 14.39
N PHE A 175 -8.75 35.16 14.08
CA PHE A 175 -8.14 36.39 14.60
C PHE A 175 -7.59 37.33 13.50
N MET A 176 -7.97 37.15 12.22
CA MET A 176 -7.74 38.14 11.16
C MET A 176 -9.03 38.82 10.71
#